data_AF-A0A7X7B0M0-F1
#
_entry.id   AF-A0A7X7B0M0-F1
#
_cell.length_a   1.000
_cell.length_b   1.000
_cell.length_c   1.000
_cell.angle_alpha   90.00
_cell.angle_beta   90.00
_cell.angle_gamma   90.00
#
_symmetry.space_group_name_H-M   'P 1'
#
loop_
_entity.id
_entity.type
_entity.pdbx_description
1 polymer ?
#
loop_
_entity_poly.entity_id
_entity_poly.type
_entity_poly.pdbx_seq_one_letter_code
_entity_poly.pdbx_strand_id
1 'polypeptide(L)'
;MEAGTTQLLEKDNDKSEYYKKAPEHLRDFQSVVSYAPNQAYIGNINPDELKNIDRPWFKNPLQNGRRTGRFGEIFPEDEFYGLMSMVDSFDLVVLEQTFVETVKDKLSKNPLFDEADVARVKNGAEKEAINGFLKHGAIELMYNGEIVGCVKRAHDKDPNLTAHTMLENLVSKASAVVALKYLIKNSGVSADEIDYIIECSEEACGDMNQRGGGNFAKAIGEIAGCINATGADIRGFCAAPAHAVLSASALVSSGIFKKVAVVAGGSVAKLGMNGRDHVQKGMPLLEDCLGGFSLLIGENDGKNPVIRTDSVGKHNIGT
;
A
#
# COMPACT_ATOMS: atom_id res chain seq x y z
N MET A 1 1.82 -10.72 -7.58
CA MET A 1 1.36 -10.55 -8.99
C MET A 1 -0.11 -10.95 -9.22
N GLU A 2 -0.88 -11.20 -8.17
CA GLU A 2 -2.08 -12.04 -8.17
C GLU A 2 -3.31 -11.29 -8.72
N ALA A 3 -3.28 -9.96 -8.66
CA ALA A 3 -4.41 -9.10 -8.98
C ALA A 3 -4.05 -7.85 -9.81
N GLY A 4 -2.88 -7.82 -10.43
CA GLY A 4 -2.53 -6.74 -11.35
C GLY A 4 -3.36 -6.83 -12.64
N THR A 5 -3.80 -5.69 -13.16
CA THR A 5 -4.73 -5.66 -14.30
C THR A 5 -4.14 -6.37 -15.52
N THR A 6 -2.86 -6.15 -15.81
CA THR A 6 -2.18 -6.80 -16.94
C THR A 6 -2.09 -8.32 -16.75
N GLN A 7 -1.85 -8.79 -15.53
CA GLN A 7 -1.72 -10.20 -15.17
C GLN A 7 -3.06 -10.90 -15.28
N LEU A 8 -4.14 -10.28 -14.79
CA LEU A 8 -5.48 -10.84 -14.90
C LEU A 8 -5.92 -10.98 -16.36
N LEU A 9 -5.70 -9.96 -17.19
CA LEU A 9 -6.01 -10.01 -18.62
C LEU A 9 -5.20 -11.08 -19.37
N GLU A 10 -3.96 -11.33 -18.93
CA GLU A 10 -3.07 -12.31 -19.58
C GLU A 10 -3.23 -13.73 -19.01
N LYS A 11 -3.75 -13.89 -17.79
CA LYS A 11 -4.06 -15.18 -17.17
C LYS A 11 -5.09 -15.96 -17.99
N ASP A 12 -6.07 -15.26 -18.55
CA ASP A 12 -7.13 -15.84 -19.39
C ASP A 12 -6.70 -16.07 -20.86
N ASN A 13 -5.43 -15.77 -21.20
CA ASN A 13 -4.87 -15.95 -22.53
C ASN A 13 -3.88 -17.13 -22.54
N ASP A 14 -4.33 -18.33 -22.95
CA ASP A 14 -3.52 -19.56 -23.03
C ASP A 14 -2.21 -19.42 -23.86
N LYS A 15 -2.19 -18.46 -24.78
CA LYS A 15 -1.05 -18.17 -25.65
C LYS A 15 -0.13 -17.07 -25.11
N SER A 16 -0.38 -16.58 -23.89
CA SER A 16 0.43 -15.54 -23.28
C SER A 16 1.82 -16.05 -22.93
N GLU A 17 2.80 -15.69 -23.76
CA GLU A 17 4.22 -15.87 -23.43
C GLU A 17 4.64 -14.99 -22.25
N TYR A 18 3.99 -13.83 -22.09
CA TYR A 18 4.22 -12.96 -20.95
C TYR A 18 3.84 -13.65 -19.64
N TYR A 19 2.61 -14.16 -19.52
CA TYR A 19 2.13 -14.74 -18.26
C TYR A 19 2.98 -15.93 -17.80
N LYS A 20 3.43 -16.77 -18.75
CA LYS A 20 4.31 -17.92 -18.48
C LYS A 20 5.69 -17.51 -17.98
N LYS A 21 6.27 -16.44 -18.54
CA LYS A 21 7.63 -15.99 -18.23
C LYS A 21 7.70 -14.99 -17.09
N ALA A 22 6.63 -14.25 -16.82
CA ALA A 22 6.60 -13.20 -15.81
C ALA A 22 7.16 -13.62 -14.44
N PRO A 23 6.90 -14.84 -13.91
CA PRO A 23 7.50 -15.29 -12.66
C PRO A 23 9.05 -15.32 -12.67
N GLU A 24 9.68 -15.65 -13.80
CA GLU A 24 11.14 -15.67 -13.97
C GLU A 24 11.76 -14.26 -13.95
N HIS A 25 10.94 -13.23 -14.13
CA HIS A 25 11.35 -11.83 -14.15
C HIS A 25 11.05 -11.10 -12.83
N LEU A 26 10.48 -11.79 -11.83
CA LEU A 26 10.28 -11.22 -10.49
C LEU A 26 11.63 -11.00 -9.81
N ARG A 27 11.74 -9.90 -9.08
CA ARG A 27 12.92 -9.57 -8.32
C ARG A 27 12.83 -10.18 -6.93
N ASP A 28 13.96 -10.65 -6.42
CA ASP A 28 14.05 -10.96 -5.00
C ASP A 28 14.06 -9.67 -4.16
N PHE A 29 13.79 -9.82 -2.87
CA PHE A 29 13.73 -8.70 -1.94
C PHE A 29 15.02 -7.87 -1.92
N GLN A 30 16.18 -8.51 -2.01
CA GLN A 30 17.47 -7.81 -1.97
C GLN A 30 17.68 -6.95 -3.22
N SER A 31 17.26 -7.42 -4.39
CA SER A 31 17.29 -6.67 -5.64
C SER A 31 16.37 -5.44 -5.59
N VAL A 32 15.21 -5.56 -4.95
CA VAL A 32 14.30 -4.44 -4.69
C VAL A 32 14.93 -3.43 -3.73
N VAL A 33 15.58 -3.90 -2.66
CA VAL A 33 16.28 -3.06 -1.68
C VAL A 33 17.44 -2.30 -2.33
N SER A 34 18.25 -2.97 -3.15
CA SER A 34 19.39 -2.35 -3.83
C SER A 34 19.00 -1.45 -5.02
N TYR A 35 17.72 -1.38 -5.40
CA TYR A 35 17.28 -0.52 -6.50
C TYR A 35 17.30 0.97 -6.09
N ALA A 36 18.16 1.76 -6.74
CA ALA A 36 18.42 3.14 -6.34
C ALA A 36 17.16 4.04 -6.23
N PRO A 37 16.16 3.97 -7.14
CA PRO A 37 14.92 4.72 -6.98
C PRO A 37 14.15 4.39 -5.70
N ASN A 38 14.15 3.12 -5.27
CA ASN A 38 13.49 2.73 -4.03
C ASN A 38 14.23 3.31 -2.81
N GLN A 39 15.57 3.34 -2.85
CA GLN A 39 16.38 3.97 -1.81
C GLN A 39 16.18 5.49 -1.75
N ALA A 40 15.99 6.15 -2.89
CA ALA A 40 15.62 7.57 -2.92
C ALA A 40 14.20 7.79 -2.33
N TYR A 41 13.25 6.91 -2.66
CA TYR A 41 11.87 6.99 -2.17
C TYR A 41 11.78 6.92 -0.64
N ILE A 42 12.53 6.00 -0.01
CA ILE A 42 12.58 5.88 1.46
C ILE A 42 13.57 6.85 2.13
N GLY A 43 14.24 7.72 1.36
CA GLY A 43 15.10 8.79 1.88
C GLY A 43 16.50 8.36 2.33
N ASN A 44 17.05 7.28 1.76
CA ASN A 44 18.43 6.87 2.00
C ASN A 44 19.45 7.61 1.14
N ILE A 45 19.01 8.07 -0.05
CA ILE A 45 19.77 8.97 -0.93
C ILE A 45 18.86 10.12 -1.37
N ASN A 46 19.44 11.24 -1.77
CA ASN A 46 18.72 12.33 -2.39
C ASN A 46 18.34 11.96 -3.84
N PRO A 47 17.13 12.29 -4.33
CA PRO A 47 16.74 12.08 -5.73
C PRO A 47 17.75 12.61 -6.76
N ASP A 48 18.45 13.71 -6.47
CA ASP A 48 19.48 14.25 -7.37
C ASP A 48 20.69 13.33 -7.55
N GLU A 49 21.00 12.47 -6.56
CA GLU A 49 22.10 11.52 -6.65
C GLU A 49 21.85 10.43 -7.70
N LEU A 50 20.58 10.19 -8.08
CA LEU A 50 20.22 9.24 -9.14
C LEU A 50 20.82 9.62 -10.51
N LYS A 51 21.16 10.90 -10.71
CA LYS A 51 21.82 11.40 -11.92
C LYS A 51 23.25 10.90 -12.06
N ASN A 52 23.87 10.49 -10.94
CA ASN A 52 25.26 10.00 -10.89
C ASN A 52 25.33 8.46 -11.01
N ILE A 53 24.20 7.78 -11.17
CA ILE A 53 24.13 6.33 -11.30
C ILE A 53 23.78 5.98 -12.75
N ASP A 54 24.60 5.13 -13.36
CA ASP A 54 24.41 4.71 -14.74
C ASP A 54 23.03 4.05 -14.95
N ARG A 55 22.42 4.37 -16.08
CA ARG A 55 21.16 3.74 -16.51
C ARG A 55 21.43 2.54 -17.42
N PRO A 56 20.58 1.51 -17.39
CA PRO A 56 19.38 1.40 -16.56
C PRO A 56 19.71 1.00 -15.11
N TRP A 57 19.03 1.60 -14.13
CA TRP A 57 19.36 1.45 -12.72
C TRP A 57 19.27 0.01 -12.18
N PHE A 58 18.45 -0.86 -12.79
CA PHE A 58 18.36 -2.26 -12.37
C PHE A 58 19.63 -3.07 -12.71
N LYS A 59 20.50 -2.57 -13.60
CA LYS A 59 21.83 -3.16 -13.87
C LYS A 59 22.93 -2.56 -12.98
N ASN A 60 22.61 -1.50 -12.23
CA ASN A 60 23.56 -0.77 -11.39
C ASN A 60 23.03 -0.70 -9.94
N PRO A 61 22.91 -1.85 -9.26
CA PRO A 61 22.39 -1.91 -7.90
C PRO A 61 23.31 -1.19 -6.90
N LEU A 62 22.70 -0.52 -5.94
CA LEU A 62 23.43 0.07 -4.81
C LEU A 62 23.96 -1.03 -3.90
N GLN A 63 25.26 -0.96 -3.61
CA GLN A 63 25.95 -1.92 -2.73
C GLN A 63 25.46 -1.81 -1.27
N ASN A 64 25.06 -0.61 -0.84
CA ASN A 64 24.66 -0.31 0.54
C ASN A 64 23.16 -0.03 0.66
N GLY A 65 22.33 -0.68 -0.16
CA GLY A 65 20.87 -0.59 -0.05
C GLY A 65 20.40 -1.10 1.32
N ARG A 66 19.45 -0.41 1.94
CA ARG A 66 18.90 -0.78 3.25
C ARG A 66 17.39 -0.93 3.17
N ARG A 67 16.85 -1.85 3.99
CA ARG A 67 15.41 -2.04 4.17
C ARG A 67 14.74 -0.75 4.66
N THR A 68 15.33 -0.08 5.64
CA THR A 68 14.78 1.12 6.27
C THR A 68 15.52 2.38 5.80
N GLY A 69 14.81 3.50 5.78
CA GLY A 69 15.33 4.82 5.48
C GLY A 69 14.63 5.91 6.29
N ARG A 70 15.00 7.17 6.04
CA ARG A 70 14.46 8.32 6.78
C ARG A 70 12.94 8.45 6.68
N PHE A 71 12.36 8.12 5.52
CA PHE A 71 10.94 8.35 5.25
C PHE A 71 10.07 7.10 5.43
N GLY A 72 10.65 5.91 5.53
CA GLY A 72 9.90 4.66 5.64
C GLY A 72 10.77 3.43 5.43
N GLU A 73 10.15 2.33 4.99
CA GLU A 73 10.84 1.07 4.70
C GLU A 73 10.34 0.41 3.42
N ILE A 74 11.17 -0.46 2.85
CA ILE A 74 10.77 -1.44 1.84
C ILE A 74 10.28 -2.68 2.60
N PHE A 75 8.98 -2.92 2.55
CA PHE A 75 8.33 -3.99 3.31
C PHE A 75 8.39 -5.31 2.52
N PRO A 76 8.82 -6.44 3.11
CA PRO A 76 8.83 -7.72 2.41
C PRO A 76 7.41 -8.30 2.28
N GLU A 77 7.17 -9.07 1.22
CA GLU A 77 5.85 -9.59 0.84
C GLU A 77 5.21 -10.47 1.92
N ASP A 78 6.01 -11.30 2.60
CA ASP A 78 5.51 -12.18 3.65
C ASP A 78 4.97 -11.42 4.87
N GLU A 79 5.76 -10.47 5.39
CA GLU A 79 5.31 -9.57 6.45
C GLU A 79 4.08 -8.78 5.96
N PHE A 80 4.02 -8.40 4.68
CA PHE A 80 2.89 -7.64 4.12
C PHE A 80 1.58 -8.44 4.13
N TYR A 81 1.62 -9.75 3.88
CA TYR A 81 0.46 -10.61 4.07
C TYR A 81 0.01 -10.70 5.53
N GLY A 82 0.95 -10.74 6.47
CA GLY A 82 0.65 -10.62 7.90
C GLY A 82 -0.06 -9.29 8.22
N LEU A 83 0.41 -8.19 7.64
CA LEU A 83 -0.23 -6.88 7.76
C LEU A 83 -1.63 -6.83 7.11
N MET A 84 -1.84 -7.47 5.96
CA MET A 84 -3.17 -7.60 5.37
C MET A 84 -4.14 -8.29 6.33
N SER A 85 -3.70 -9.38 6.99
CA SER A 85 -4.48 -10.05 8.03
C SER A 85 -4.75 -9.16 9.25
N MET A 86 -3.76 -8.33 9.64
CA MET A 86 -3.89 -7.37 10.74
C MET A 86 -4.97 -6.31 10.46
N VAL A 87 -5.02 -5.76 9.25
CA VAL A 87 -5.97 -4.68 8.91
C VAL A 87 -7.37 -5.19 8.55
N ASP A 88 -7.55 -6.50 8.49
CA ASP A 88 -8.79 -7.13 8.07
C ASP A 88 -9.79 -7.28 9.22
N SER A 89 -10.85 -6.48 9.14
CA SER A 89 -11.96 -6.48 10.10
C SER A 89 -13.04 -7.51 9.77
N PHE A 90 -13.00 -8.15 8.61
CA PHE A 90 -14.08 -9.02 8.09
C PHE A 90 -13.65 -10.49 7.92
N ASP A 91 -12.45 -10.84 8.40
CA ASP A 91 -11.89 -12.20 8.34
C ASP A 91 -11.89 -12.80 6.92
N LEU A 92 -11.55 -11.96 5.94
CA LEU A 92 -11.41 -12.28 4.51
C LEU A 92 -10.03 -12.87 4.17
N VAL A 93 -8.98 -12.44 4.87
CA VAL A 93 -7.61 -12.95 4.71
C VAL A 93 -7.45 -14.22 5.53
N VAL A 94 -7.16 -15.33 4.86
CA VAL A 94 -6.89 -16.62 5.48
C VAL A 94 -5.46 -17.02 5.14
N LEU A 95 -4.59 -17.07 6.13
CA LEU A 95 -3.20 -17.47 5.98
C LEU A 95 -2.97 -18.88 6.54
N GLU A 96 -1.97 -19.58 6.02
CA GLU A 96 -1.59 -20.90 6.50
C GLU A 96 -0.97 -20.83 7.91
N GLN A 97 -1.21 -21.84 8.76
CA GLN A 97 -0.80 -21.87 10.16
C GLN A 97 0.70 -21.61 10.38
N THR A 98 1.57 -22.37 9.70
CA THR A 98 3.04 -22.21 9.86
C THR A 98 3.54 -20.88 9.29
N PHE A 99 2.89 -20.38 8.24
CA PHE A 99 3.17 -19.07 7.67
C PHE A 99 2.81 -17.94 8.65
N VAL A 100 1.63 -18.00 9.30
CA VAL A 100 1.20 -17.05 10.33
C VAL A 100 2.19 -16.96 11.48
N GLU A 101 2.67 -18.09 11.98
CA GLU A 101 3.66 -18.13 13.07
C GLU A 101 4.95 -17.41 12.67
N THR A 102 5.41 -17.64 11.44
CA THR A 102 6.61 -17.00 10.90
C THR A 102 6.43 -15.48 10.76
N VAL A 103 5.31 -15.02 10.20
CA VAL A 103 5.10 -13.57 10.01
C VAL A 103 4.84 -12.85 11.33
N LYS A 104 4.19 -13.49 12.32
CA LYS A 104 4.04 -12.92 13.68
C LYS A 104 5.39 -12.71 14.37
N ASP A 105 6.30 -13.68 14.26
CA ASP A 105 7.66 -13.55 14.79
C ASP A 105 8.43 -12.40 14.11
N LYS A 106 8.30 -12.24 12.79
CA LYS A 106 8.94 -11.13 12.06
C LYS A 106 8.33 -9.77 12.43
N LEU A 107 7.01 -9.66 12.46
CA LEU A 107 6.31 -8.42 12.77
C LEU A 107 6.56 -7.97 14.22
N SER A 108 6.68 -8.89 15.18
CA SER A 108 7.02 -8.54 16.57
C SER A 108 8.43 -7.96 16.74
N LYS A 109 9.32 -8.20 15.78
CA LYS A 109 10.68 -7.61 15.74
C LYS A 109 10.71 -6.29 14.97
N ASN A 110 9.65 -5.95 14.24
CA ASN A 110 9.58 -4.69 13.51
C ASN A 110 9.18 -3.55 14.47
N PRO A 111 10.03 -2.52 14.65
CA PRO A 111 9.78 -1.43 15.59
C PRO A 111 8.66 -0.46 15.16
N LEU A 112 7.89 -0.79 14.11
CA LEU A 112 6.69 -0.07 13.72
C LEU A 112 5.43 -0.61 14.41
N PHE A 113 5.46 -1.87 14.86
CA PHE A 113 4.31 -2.56 15.43
C PHE A 113 4.57 -2.93 16.88
N ASP A 114 3.53 -2.82 17.71
CA ASP A 114 3.55 -3.29 19.09
C ASP A 114 2.87 -4.66 19.25
N GLU A 115 2.82 -5.17 20.47
CA GLU A 115 2.17 -6.46 20.76
C GLU A 115 0.67 -6.45 20.43
N ALA A 116 -0.01 -5.31 20.60
CA ALA A 116 -1.43 -5.18 20.31
C ALA A 116 -1.69 -5.20 18.79
N ASP A 117 -0.83 -4.59 17.99
CA ASP A 117 -0.84 -4.68 16.54
C ASP A 117 -0.66 -6.13 16.09
N VAL A 118 0.39 -6.82 16.58
CA VAL A 118 0.71 -8.20 16.18
C VAL A 118 -0.41 -9.17 16.60
N ALA A 119 -1.07 -8.93 17.73
CA ALA A 119 -2.22 -9.72 18.18
C ALA A 119 -3.43 -9.64 17.23
N ARG A 120 -3.52 -8.60 16.37
CA ARG A 120 -4.59 -8.47 15.36
C ARG A 120 -4.38 -9.38 14.16
N VAL A 121 -3.17 -9.91 13.94
CA VAL A 121 -2.91 -10.94 12.93
C VAL A 121 -3.67 -12.21 13.33
N LYS A 122 -4.55 -12.67 12.44
CA LYS A 122 -5.46 -13.79 12.71
C LYS A 122 -4.69 -15.10 12.90
N ASN A 123 -5.34 -16.09 13.51
CA ASN A 123 -4.80 -17.44 13.56
C ASN A 123 -4.82 -18.04 12.15
N GLY A 124 -3.85 -18.92 11.86
CA GLY A 124 -3.80 -19.54 10.55
C GLY A 124 -4.79 -20.69 10.41
N ALA A 125 -4.88 -21.20 9.20
CA ALA A 125 -5.74 -22.30 8.81
C ALA A 125 -4.94 -23.44 8.18
N GLU A 126 -5.52 -24.64 8.22
CA GLU A 126 -4.99 -25.80 7.51
C GLU A 126 -5.02 -25.58 5.99
N LYS A 127 -4.06 -26.18 5.28
CA LYS A 127 -3.95 -26.07 3.81
C LYS A 127 -5.21 -26.56 3.10
N GLU A 128 -5.89 -27.57 3.63
CA GLU A 128 -7.15 -28.10 3.12
C GLU A 128 -8.26 -27.05 3.12
N ALA A 129 -8.33 -26.21 4.16
CA ALA A 129 -9.33 -25.15 4.26
C ALA A 129 -9.07 -24.05 3.23
N ILE A 130 -7.81 -23.63 3.06
CA ILE A 130 -7.39 -22.66 2.04
C ILE A 130 -7.75 -23.18 0.64
N ASN A 131 -7.42 -24.43 0.33
CA ASN A 131 -7.81 -25.07 -0.94
C ASN A 131 -9.33 -25.13 -1.13
N GLY A 132 -10.10 -25.28 -0.05
CA GLY A 132 -11.56 -25.16 -0.07
C GLY A 132 -12.02 -23.78 -0.52
N PHE A 133 -11.47 -22.71 0.08
CA PHE A 133 -11.82 -21.33 -0.29
C PHE A 133 -11.45 -20.99 -1.73
N LEU A 134 -10.30 -21.47 -2.21
CA LEU A 134 -9.87 -21.27 -3.61
C LEU A 134 -10.85 -21.90 -4.61
N LYS A 135 -11.37 -23.10 -4.32
CA LYS A 135 -12.43 -23.73 -5.14
C LYS A 135 -13.73 -22.92 -5.16
N HIS A 136 -13.96 -22.06 -4.16
CA HIS A 136 -15.11 -21.16 -4.06
C HIS A 136 -14.78 -19.72 -4.53
N GLY A 137 -13.69 -19.55 -5.29
CA GLY A 137 -13.34 -18.29 -5.94
C GLY A 137 -12.74 -17.24 -5.01
N ALA A 138 -12.03 -17.69 -3.96
CA ALA A 138 -11.00 -16.88 -3.32
C ALA A 138 -9.78 -16.70 -4.24
N ILE A 139 -8.97 -15.68 -3.98
CA ILE A 139 -7.71 -15.45 -4.71
C ILE A 139 -6.55 -16.00 -3.89
N GLU A 140 -5.66 -16.78 -4.51
CA GLU A 140 -4.45 -17.27 -3.86
C GLU A 140 -3.51 -16.14 -3.43
N LEU A 141 -2.84 -16.32 -2.29
CA LEU A 141 -1.67 -15.54 -1.90
C LEU A 141 -0.45 -16.43 -2.06
N MET A 142 0.45 -16.03 -2.95
CA MET A 142 1.65 -16.77 -3.30
C MET A 142 2.86 -16.17 -2.61
N TYR A 143 3.75 -17.01 -2.09
CA TYR A 143 5.06 -16.60 -1.59
C TYR A 143 6.10 -17.68 -1.93
N ASN A 144 7.20 -17.30 -2.56
CA ASN A 144 8.27 -18.22 -3.01
C ASN A 144 7.77 -19.45 -3.80
N GLY A 145 6.72 -19.27 -4.61
CA GLY A 145 6.14 -20.34 -5.44
C GLY A 145 5.16 -21.26 -4.70
N GLU A 146 4.87 -21.00 -3.43
CA GLU A 146 3.88 -21.76 -2.65
C GLU A 146 2.64 -20.91 -2.32
N ILE A 147 1.48 -21.57 -2.22
CA ILE A 147 0.25 -20.96 -1.71
C ILE A 147 0.37 -20.88 -0.19
N VAL A 148 0.44 -19.66 0.33
CA VAL A 148 0.55 -19.38 1.78
C VAL A 148 -0.74 -18.82 2.38
N GLY A 149 -1.75 -18.60 1.56
CA GLY A 149 -3.04 -18.11 1.99
C GLY A 149 -4.00 -17.82 0.84
N CYS A 150 -5.12 -17.19 1.17
CA CYS A 150 -6.06 -16.67 0.19
C CYS A 150 -6.84 -15.46 0.74
N VAL A 151 -7.40 -14.67 -0.18
CA VAL A 151 -8.39 -13.62 0.13
C VAL A 151 -9.76 -14.05 -0.37
N LYS A 152 -10.73 -14.08 0.53
CA LYS A 152 -12.13 -14.41 0.23
C LYS A 152 -12.89 -13.20 -0.31
N ARG A 153 -14.01 -13.48 -0.99
CA ARG A 153 -15.04 -12.47 -1.28
C ARG A 153 -15.73 -12.04 0.02
N ALA A 154 -16.20 -10.80 0.07
CA ALA A 154 -16.99 -10.31 1.21
C ALA A 154 -18.49 -10.57 1.06
N HIS A 155 -18.96 -10.92 -0.15
CA HIS A 155 -20.35 -11.28 -0.39
C HIS A 155 -20.49 -12.22 -1.59
N ASP A 156 -21.45 -13.15 -1.54
CA ASP A 156 -21.58 -14.19 -2.56
C ASP A 156 -22.10 -13.67 -3.91
N LYS A 157 -22.91 -12.62 -3.89
CA LYS A 157 -23.68 -12.15 -5.05
C LYS A 157 -23.33 -10.74 -5.51
N ASP A 158 -22.65 -9.96 -4.68
CA ASP A 158 -22.39 -8.56 -5.01
C ASP A 158 -21.13 -8.47 -5.89
N PRO A 159 -21.26 -8.00 -7.15
CA PRO A 159 -20.11 -7.89 -8.05
C PRO A 159 -19.07 -6.87 -7.59
N ASN A 160 -19.38 -6.02 -6.62
CA ASN A 160 -18.44 -5.08 -6.03
C ASN A 160 -17.67 -5.67 -4.84
N LEU A 161 -18.12 -6.78 -4.27
CA LEU A 161 -17.53 -7.42 -3.09
C LEU A 161 -16.83 -8.74 -3.42
N THR A 162 -16.25 -8.81 -4.62
CA THR A 162 -15.46 -9.96 -5.08
C THR A 162 -14.15 -10.08 -4.29
N ALA A 163 -13.53 -11.27 -4.32
CA ALA A 163 -12.21 -11.47 -3.73
C ALA A 163 -11.15 -10.53 -4.31
N HIS A 164 -11.27 -10.15 -5.60
CA HIS A 164 -10.38 -9.21 -6.27
C HIS A 164 -10.51 -7.79 -5.68
N THR A 165 -11.74 -7.26 -5.60
CA THR A 165 -11.96 -5.94 -4.96
C THR A 165 -11.52 -5.95 -3.50
N MET A 166 -11.76 -7.05 -2.77
CA MET A 166 -11.35 -7.14 -1.37
C MET A 166 -9.84 -7.18 -1.20
N LEU A 167 -9.13 -7.89 -2.08
CA LEU A 167 -7.68 -7.89 -2.12
C LEU A 167 -7.14 -6.47 -2.40
N GLU A 168 -7.69 -5.77 -3.39
CA GLU A 168 -7.34 -4.37 -3.67
C GLU A 168 -7.53 -3.45 -2.45
N ASN A 169 -8.71 -3.52 -1.82
CA ASN A 169 -9.01 -2.70 -0.65
C ASN A 169 -8.08 -3.03 0.53
N LEU A 170 -7.83 -4.31 0.80
CA LEU A 170 -6.98 -4.74 1.90
C LEU A 170 -5.53 -4.30 1.69
N VAL A 171 -5.02 -4.41 0.46
CA VAL A 171 -3.66 -3.98 0.09
C VAL A 171 -3.50 -2.47 0.21
N SER A 172 -4.47 -1.69 -0.28
CA SER A 172 -4.47 -0.24 -0.13
C SER A 172 -4.51 0.16 1.33
N LYS A 173 -5.41 -0.43 2.13
CA LYS A 173 -5.49 -0.17 3.57
C LYS A 173 -4.18 -0.53 4.29
N ALA A 174 -3.64 -1.72 4.06
CA ALA A 174 -2.42 -2.21 4.69
C ALA A 174 -1.23 -1.27 4.43
N SER A 175 -0.97 -0.97 3.16
CA SER A 175 0.14 -0.08 2.78
C SER A 175 -0.04 1.36 3.30
N ALA A 176 -1.27 1.87 3.35
CA ALA A 176 -1.58 3.16 3.94
C ALA A 176 -1.36 3.21 5.47
N VAL A 177 -1.70 2.13 6.19
CA VAL A 177 -1.44 2.01 7.63
C VAL A 177 0.06 2.07 7.94
N VAL A 178 0.89 1.39 7.15
CA VAL A 178 2.36 1.47 7.29
C VAL A 178 2.83 2.91 7.07
N ALA A 179 2.38 3.57 6.00
CA ALA A 179 2.76 4.94 5.72
C ALA A 179 2.37 5.91 6.85
N LEU A 180 1.16 5.77 7.41
CA LEU A 180 0.69 6.59 8.52
C LEU A 180 1.45 6.31 9.83
N LYS A 181 1.71 5.04 10.17
CA LYS A 181 2.52 4.70 11.34
C LYS A 181 3.95 5.26 11.23
N TYR A 182 4.56 5.23 10.05
CA TYR A 182 5.86 5.88 9.83
C TYR A 182 5.79 7.40 9.98
N LEU A 183 4.73 8.04 9.49
CA LEU A 183 4.52 9.48 9.70
C LEU A 183 4.44 9.83 11.19
N ILE A 184 3.65 9.10 11.96
CA ILE A 184 3.49 9.28 13.41
C ILE A 184 4.87 9.12 14.09
N LYS A 185 5.56 8.02 13.82
CA LYS A 185 6.89 7.73 14.37
C LYS A 185 7.92 8.80 14.04
N ASN A 186 7.97 9.27 12.79
CA ASN A 186 9.00 10.19 12.30
C ASN A 186 8.72 11.65 12.66
N SER A 187 7.45 12.03 12.80
CA SER A 187 7.06 13.39 13.20
C SER A 187 7.17 13.61 14.72
N GLY A 188 7.08 12.54 15.51
CA GLY A 188 7.01 12.62 16.98
C GLY A 188 5.67 13.16 17.49
N VAL A 189 4.68 13.34 16.61
CA VAL A 189 3.30 13.69 16.96
C VAL A 189 2.58 12.44 17.44
N SER A 190 1.85 12.55 18.54
CA SER A 190 1.06 11.42 19.03
C SER A 190 -0.12 11.13 18.10
N ALA A 191 -0.47 9.86 17.92
CA ALA A 191 -1.54 9.47 16.99
C ALA A 191 -2.89 10.10 17.34
N ASP A 192 -3.16 10.29 18.64
CA ASP A 192 -4.37 10.92 19.17
C ASP A 192 -4.42 12.45 19.00
N GLU A 193 -3.34 13.08 18.53
CA GLU A 193 -3.32 14.50 18.17
C GLU A 193 -3.68 14.76 16.70
N ILE A 194 -3.87 13.71 15.89
CA ILE A 194 -4.35 13.86 14.51
C ILE A 194 -5.87 14.04 14.54
N ASP A 195 -6.36 15.18 14.05
CA ASP A 195 -7.78 15.53 14.10
C ASP A 195 -8.56 15.00 12.88
N TYR A 196 -7.89 14.92 11.73
CA TYR A 196 -8.51 14.58 10.45
C TYR A 196 -7.57 13.79 9.56
N ILE A 197 -8.11 12.80 8.86
CA ILE A 197 -7.39 12.01 7.85
C ILE A 197 -8.06 12.19 6.50
N ILE A 198 -7.28 12.59 5.49
CA ILE A 198 -7.67 12.58 4.09
C ILE A 198 -6.97 11.42 3.42
N GLU A 199 -7.73 10.40 3.04
CA GLU A 199 -7.21 9.29 2.25
C GLU A 199 -7.39 9.58 0.76
N CYS A 200 -6.38 9.27 -0.06
CA CYS A 200 -6.36 9.72 -1.47
C CYS A 200 -5.76 8.72 -2.46
N SER A 201 -5.84 7.42 -2.18
CA SER A 201 -5.56 6.36 -3.16
C SER A 201 -6.61 6.33 -4.28
N GLU A 202 -6.44 5.42 -5.23
CA GLU A 202 -7.37 5.25 -6.34
C GLU A 202 -8.55 4.31 -6.00
N GLU A 203 -8.45 3.57 -4.88
CA GLU A 203 -9.38 2.48 -4.56
C GLU A 203 -10.71 2.96 -4.01
N ALA A 204 -11.80 2.35 -4.46
CA ALA A 204 -13.15 2.64 -3.95
C ALA A 204 -13.65 1.48 -3.08
N CYS A 205 -13.78 1.72 -1.77
CA CYS A 205 -14.43 0.79 -0.85
C CYS A 205 -15.92 1.11 -0.65
N GLY A 206 -16.69 0.11 -0.23
CA GLY A 206 -18.13 0.20 -0.02
C GLY A 206 -18.81 -1.12 -0.35
N ASP A 207 -20.09 -1.23 0.00
CA ASP A 207 -20.90 -2.43 -0.17
C ASP A 207 -21.94 -2.28 -1.30
N MET A 208 -22.85 -3.26 -1.37
CA MET A 208 -23.97 -3.29 -2.31
C MET A 208 -24.85 -2.03 -2.25
N ASN A 209 -24.82 -1.31 -1.13
CA ASN A 209 -25.69 -0.17 -0.90
C ASN A 209 -25.00 1.16 -1.21
N GLN A 210 -23.67 1.29 -1.10
CA GLN A 210 -22.90 2.48 -1.49
C GLN A 210 -21.40 2.17 -1.78
N ARG A 211 -21.04 1.93 -3.05
CA ARG A 211 -19.62 1.88 -3.46
C ARG A 211 -19.02 3.28 -3.56
N GLY A 212 -17.82 3.45 -2.99
CA GLY A 212 -17.14 4.75 -2.90
C GLY A 212 -17.63 5.62 -1.73
N GLY A 213 -18.62 5.14 -0.96
CA GLY A 213 -19.07 5.76 0.30
C GLY A 213 -18.45 5.13 1.55
N GLY A 214 -17.73 4.01 1.41
CA GLY A 214 -16.88 3.48 2.48
C GLY A 214 -15.73 4.45 2.76
N ASN A 215 -15.18 4.41 3.98
CA ASN A 215 -14.22 5.40 4.46
C ASN A 215 -12.89 4.73 4.83
N PHE A 216 -11.96 4.69 3.87
CA PHE A 216 -10.60 4.19 4.13
C PHE A 216 -9.89 5.04 5.17
N ALA A 217 -10.04 6.37 5.14
CA ALA A 217 -9.37 7.26 6.09
C ALA A 217 -9.62 6.84 7.55
N LYS A 218 -10.88 6.56 7.91
CA LYS A 218 -11.26 6.06 9.24
C LYS A 218 -10.74 4.65 9.50
N ALA A 219 -10.90 3.76 8.53
CA ALA A 219 -10.43 2.38 8.67
C ALA A 219 -8.91 2.30 8.86
N ILE A 220 -8.14 3.19 8.24
CA ILE A 220 -6.68 3.32 8.40
C ILE A 220 -6.35 3.95 9.76
N GLY A 221 -7.03 5.05 10.10
CA GLY A 221 -6.85 5.75 11.37
C GLY A 221 -7.08 4.86 12.59
N GLU A 222 -8.08 3.98 12.54
CA GLU A 222 -8.35 2.97 13.57
C GLU A 222 -7.11 2.10 13.84
N ILE A 223 -6.48 1.55 12.79
CA ILE A 223 -5.29 0.68 12.95
C ILE A 223 -4.06 1.48 13.37
N ALA A 224 -3.94 2.72 12.88
CA ALA A 224 -2.82 3.58 13.21
C ALA A 224 -2.93 4.24 14.62
N GLY A 225 -4.02 4.00 15.35
CA GLY A 225 -4.25 4.54 16.69
C GLY A 225 -4.71 6.01 16.71
N CYS A 226 -5.17 6.55 15.59
CA CYS A 226 -5.66 7.93 15.47
C CYS A 226 -7.10 8.06 16.01
N ILE A 227 -7.29 7.72 17.29
CA ILE A 227 -8.61 7.52 17.91
C ILE A 227 -9.50 8.78 17.96
N ASN A 228 -8.89 9.97 17.89
CA ASN A 228 -9.60 11.25 17.89
C ASN A 228 -9.87 11.77 16.46
N ALA A 229 -9.31 11.12 15.44
CA ALA A 229 -9.46 11.56 14.07
C ALA A 229 -10.84 11.20 13.52
N THR A 230 -11.40 12.12 12.73
CA THR A 230 -12.38 11.76 11.70
C THR A 230 -11.68 11.76 10.34
N GLY A 231 -12.41 11.49 9.25
CA GLY A 231 -11.77 11.48 7.94
C GLY A 231 -12.73 11.31 6.79
N ALA A 232 -12.19 11.51 5.60
CA ALA A 232 -12.87 11.29 4.33
C ALA A 232 -11.87 10.90 3.25
N ASP A 233 -12.41 10.34 2.17
CA ASP A 233 -11.64 9.88 1.04
C ASP A 233 -11.80 10.87 -0.12
N ILE A 234 -10.70 11.24 -0.78
CA ILE A 234 -10.68 12.07 -1.98
C ILE A 234 -10.17 11.25 -3.16
N ARG A 235 -11.01 11.10 -4.18
CA ARG A 235 -10.66 10.39 -5.42
C ARG A 235 -10.38 11.38 -6.54
N GLY A 236 -9.29 11.12 -7.27
CA GLY A 236 -8.81 11.98 -8.35
C GLY A 236 -7.68 11.35 -9.16
N PHE A 237 -7.63 10.01 -9.19
CA PHE A 237 -6.53 9.24 -9.80
C PHE A 237 -5.16 9.71 -9.27
N CYS A 238 -4.11 9.69 -10.10
CA CYS A 238 -2.79 10.20 -9.73
C CYS A 238 -2.77 11.68 -9.33
N ALA A 239 -3.84 12.47 -9.56
CA ALA A 239 -3.94 13.85 -9.12
C ALA A 239 -4.56 14.00 -7.71
N ALA A 240 -5.13 12.93 -7.14
CA ALA A 240 -5.76 12.94 -5.81
C ALA A 240 -4.85 13.49 -4.70
N PRO A 241 -3.53 13.18 -4.66
CA PRO A 241 -2.63 13.76 -3.65
C PRO A 241 -2.60 15.29 -3.66
N ALA A 242 -2.65 15.93 -4.84
CA ALA A 242 -2.66 17.38 -4.94
C ALA A 242 -3.96 17.98 -4.37
N HIS A 243 -5.10 17.35 -4.68
CA HIS A 243 -6.40 17.73 -4.11
C HIS A 243 -6.44 17.53 -2.59
N ALA A 244 -5.88 16.43 -2.10
CA ALA A 244 -5.83 16.11 -0.68
C ALA A 244 -4.95 17.08 0.11
N VAL A 245 -3.75 17.39 -0.39
CA VAL A 245 -2.86 18.41 0.20
C VAL A 245 -3.53 19.78 0.22
N LEU A 246 -4.18 20.19 -0.88
CA LEU A 246 -4.92 21.46 -0.93
C LEU A 246 -6.04 21.50 0.11
N SER A 247 -6.82 20.41 0.21
CA SER A 247 -7.95 20.30 1.13
C SER A 247 -7.49 20.32 2.59
N ALA A 248 -6.45 19.55 2.93
CA ALA A 248 -5.82 19.57 4.25
C ALA A 248 -5.27 20.97 4.60
N SER A 249 -4.61 21.63 3.65
CA SER A 249 -4.07 22.99 3.83
C SER A 249 -5.19 23.99 4.12
N ALA A 250 -6.34 23.88 3.44
CA ALA A 250 -7.49 24.73 3.68
C ALA A 250 -8.14 24.47 5.05
N LEU A 251 -8.27 23.19 5.46
CA LEU A 251 -8.80 22.81 6.77
C LEU A 251 -7.94 23.35 7.93
N VAL A 252 -6.62 23.25 7.79
CA VAL A 252 -5.68 23.79 8.78
C VAL A 252 -5.66 25.32 8.76
N SER A 253 -5.56 25.94 7.59
CA SER A 253 -5.47 27.41 7.48
C SER A 253 -6.74 28.12 7.94
N SER A 254 -7.90 27.45 7.89
CA SER A 254 -9.18 27.97 8.39
C SER A 254 -9.36 27.79 9.90
N GLY A 255 -8.47 27.06 10.57
CA GLY A 255 -8.55 26.77 12.01
C GLY A 255 -9.61 25.72 12.37
N ILE A 256 -10.15 24.97 11.40
CA ILE A 256 -11.12 23.90 11.65
C ILE A 256 -10.44 22.71 12.34
N PHE A 257 -9.24 22.36 11.87
CA PHE A 257 -8.41 21.29 12.43
C PHE A 257 -6.97 21.78 12.63
N LYS A 258 -6.26 21.23 13.61
CA LYS A 258 -4.88 21.61 13.90
C LYS A 258 -3.88 20.72 13.18
N LYS A 259 -4.18 19.43 13.07
CA LYS A 259 -3.33 18.43 12.41
C LYS A 259 -4.16 17.55 11.50
N VAL A 260 -3.86 17.60 10.21
CA VAL A 260 -4.50 16.80 9.17
C VAL A 260 -3.46 15.90 8.51
N ALA A 261 -3.69 14.59 8.55
CA ALA A 261 -2.87 13.62 7.82
C ALA A 261 -3.45 13.41 6.42
N VAL A 262 -2.61 13.51 5.40
CA VAL A 262 -2.92 13.07 4.03
C VAL A 262 -2.23 11.74 3.80
N VAL A 263 -2.98 10.70 3.44
CA VAL A 263 -2.46 9.33 3.33
C VAL A 263 -2.93 8.66 2.04
N ALA A 264 -2.11 7.80 1.46
CA ALA A 264 -2.53 6.88 0.40
C ALA A 264 -1.77 5.57 0.46
N GLY A 265 -2.49 4.49 0.14
CA GLY A 265 -1.92 3.16 -0.09
C GLY A 265 -1.73 2.85 -1.57
N GLY A 266 -1.02 1.76 -1.83
CA GLY A 266 -0.78 1.23 -3.15
C GLY A 266 -1.94 0.35 -3.65
N SER A 267 -2.07 0.27 -4.97
CA SER A 267 -3.09 -0.52 -5.66
C SER A 267 -2.47 -1.72 -6.38
N VAL A 268 -2.99 -2.93 -6.14
CA VAL A 268 -2.51 -4.12 -6.86
C VAL A 268 -2.80 -4.05 -8.35
N ALA A 269 -3.83 -3.32 -8.79
CA ALA A 269 -4.16 -3.13 -10.20
C ALA A 269 -2.97 -2.58 -11.01
N LYS A 270 -2.08 -1.83 -10.35
CA LYS A 270 -0.90 -1.19 -10.96
C LYS A 270 0.31 -2.10 -11.04
N LEU A 271 0.30 -3.25 -10.37
CA LEU A 271 1.44 -4.15 -10.37
C LEU A 271 1.68 -4.74 -11.76
N GLY A 272 2.91 -4.60 -12.25
CA GLY A 272 3.34 -5.07 -13.57
C GLY A 272 2.49 -4.56 -14.73
N MET A 273 1.96 -3.35 -14.64
CA MET A 273 1.19 -2.68 -15.70
C MET A 273 1.92 -2.75 -17.06
N ASN A 274 3.22 -2.47 -17.07
CA ASN A 274 4.14 -2.52 -18.20
C ASN A 274 4.93 -3.83 -18.27
N GLY A 275 4.48 -4.89 -17.58
CA GLY A 275 5.22 -6.16 -17.47
C GLY A 275 5.50 -6.83 -18.82
N ARG A 276 4.59 -6.70 -19.79
CA ARG A 276 4.78 -7.25 -21.16
C ARG A 276 6.06 -6.73 -21.79
N ASP A 277 6.27 -5.42 -21.72
CA ASP A 277 7.43 -4.73 -22.24
C ASP A 277 8.71 -5.14 -21.51
N HIS A 278 8.64 -5.29 -20.18
CA HIS A 278 9.78 -5.74 -19.38
C HIS A 278 10.22 -7.14 -19.81
N VAL A 279 9.29 -8.10 -19.86
CA VAL A 279 9.58 -9.48 -20.25
C VAL A 279 10.11 -9.55 -21.68
N GLN A 280 9.48 -8.84 -22.63
CA GLN A 280 9.93 -8.81 -24.03
C GLN A 280 11.37 -8.28 -24.18
N LYS A 281 11.76 -7.33 -23.32
CA LYS A 281 13.11 -6.72 -23.33
C LYS A 281 14.12 -7.46 -22.45
N GLY A 282 13.75 -8.60 -21.86
CA GLY A 282 14.64 -9.32 -20.93
C GLY A 282 14.93 -8.56 -19.64
N MET A 283 14.05 -7.63 -19.25
CA MET A 283 14.18 -6.80 -18.05
C MET A 283 13.47 -7.46 -16.87
N PRO A 284 13.96 -7.28 -15.63
CA PRO A 284 13.16 -7.60 -14.46
C PRO A 284 11.86 -6.79 -14.45
N LEU A 285 10.83 -7.32 -13.81
CA LEU A 285 9.58 -6.58 -13.56
C LEU A 285 9.88 -5.46 -12.55
N LEU A 286 9.86 -4.20 -13.00
CA LEU A 286 10.17 -3.06 -12.12
C LEU A 286 8.96 -2.52 -11.36
N GLU A 287 7.76 -2.93 -11.75
CA GLU A 287 6.46 -2.56 -11.15
C GLU A 287 5.92 -3.70 -10.28
N ASP A 288 6.81 -4.39 -9.58
CA ASP A 288 6.52 -5.49 -8.63
C ASP A 288 6.39 -4.98 -7.18
N CYS A 289 6.35 -3.66 -6.98
CA CYS A 289 6.26 -3.01 -5.68
C CYS A 289 5.03 -2.12 -5.57
N LEU A 290 4.48 -2.02 -4.35
CA LEU A 290 3.43 -1.08 -4.00
C LEU A 290 4.03 0.17 -3.35
N GLY A 291 3.53 1.35 -3.71
CA GLY A 291 3.91 2.61 -3.09
C GLY A 291 2.83 3.08 -2.13
N GLY A 292 3.22 3.52 -0.93
CA GLY A 292 2.36 4.25 0.00
C GLY A 292 3.05 5.52 0.47
N PHE A 293 2.28 6.55 0.82
CA PHE A 293 2.82 7.79 1.37
C PHE A 293 1.89 8.39 2.42
N SER A 294 2.47 9.22 3.28
CA SER A 294 1.71 9.99 4.26
C SER A 294 2.39 11.34 4.52
N LEU A 295 1.60 12.39 4.69
CA LEU A 295 2.04 13.75 4.96
C LEU A 295 1.24 14.30 6.15
N LEU A 296 1.93 14.96 7.08
CA LEU A 296 1.28 15.71 8.15
C LEU A 296 1.25 17.19 7.78
N ILE A 297 0.05 17.77 7.72
CA ILE A 297 -0.13 19.21 7.55
C ILE A 297 -0.70 19.72 8.87
N GLY A 298 0.03 20.63 9.50
CA GLY A 298 -0.37 21.22 10.78
C GLY A 298 -0.27 22.73 10.78
N GLU A 299 -0.70 23.34 11.88
CA GLU A 299 -0.51 24.76 12.14
C GLU A 299 0.97 25.17 11.96
N ASN A 300 1.20 26.44 11.61
CA ASN A 300 2.56 26.95 11.46
C ASN A 300 3.32 26.85 12.79
N ASP A 301 4.30 25.95 12.83
CA ASP A 301 5.13 25.66 13.99
C ASP A 301 6.46 26.46 14.02
N GLY A 302 6.68 27.30 12.99
CA GLY A 302 7.91 28.07 12.81
C GLY A 302 9.16 27.23 12.47
N LYS A 303 9.01 25.93 12.20
CA LYS A 303 10.11 24.98 11.93
C LYS A 303 10.00 24.32 10.56
N ASN A 304 8.81 23.88 10.19
CA ASN A 304 8.55 23.16 8.94
C ASN A 304 8.21 24.12 7.78
N PRO A 305 8.37 23.70 6.52
CA PRO A 305 7.97 24.50 5.37
C PRO A 305 6.48 24.90 5.42
N VAL A 306 6.20 26.16 5.06
CA VAL A 306 4.83 26.70 5.03
C VAL A 306 4.21 26.51 3.65
N ILE A 307 2.99 25.95 3.60
CA ILE A 307 2.20 25.87 2.37
C ILE A 307 1.54 27.23 2.12
N ARG A 308 1.91 27.88 1.01
CA ARG A 308 1.35 29.17 0.58
C ARG A 308 -0.03 29.00 -0.06
N THR A 309 -1.09 29.11 0.75
CA THR A 309 -2.48 29.00 0.29
C THR A 309 -2.94 30.17 -0.60
N ASP A 310 -2.18 31.28 -0.61
CA ASP A 310 -2.38 32.42 -1.51
C ASP A 310 -1.89 32.17 -2.95
N SER A 311 -1.18 31.06 -3.17
CA SER A 311 -0.46 30.76 -4.42
C SER A 311 -0.96 29.47 -5.09
N VAL A 312 -2.23 29.15 -4.87
CA VAL A 312 -2.87 27.93 -5.39
C VAL A 312 -3.22 28.12 -6.87
N GLY A 313 -2.67 27.24 -7.71
CA GLY A 313 -3.07 27.10 -9.11
C GLY A 313 -4.22 26.10 -9.28
N LYS A 314 -5.00 26.28 -10.34
CA LYS A 314 -6.01 25.30 -10.78
C LYS A 314 -6.01 25.16 -12.29
N HIS A 315 -6.36 23.98 -12.78
CA HIS A 315 -6.77 23.81 -14.17
C HIS A 315 -8.27 24.05 -14.25
N ASN A 316 -8.70 25.01 -15.09
CA ASN A 316 -10.12 25.28 -15.28
C ASN A 316 -10.77 24.09 -16.01
N ILE A 317 -12.01 23.76 -15.64
CA ILE A 317 -12.79 22.69 -16.30
C ILE A 317 -13.16 23.09 -17.73
N GLY A 318 -13.49 24.37 -17.94
CA GLY A 318 -13.76 24.93 -19.26
C GLY A 318 -12.48 25.27 -20.01
N THR A 319 -12.46 24.97 -21.30
CA THR A 319 -11.51 25.50 -22.28
C THR A 319 -11.97 26.85 -22.81
#